data_AF-A0A967KHQ4-F1
#
_entry.id   AF-A0A967KHQ4-F1
#
_cell.length_a   1.000
_cell.length_b   1.000
_cell.length_c   1.000
_cell.angle_alpha   90.00
_cell.angle_beta   90.00
_cell.angle_gamma   90.00
#
_symmetry.space_group_name_H-M   'P 1'
#
loop_
_entity.id
_entity.type
_entity.pdbx_description
1 polymer ?
#
loop_
_entity_poly.entity_id
_entity_poly.type
_entity_poly.pdbx_seq_one_letter_code
_entity_poly.pdbx_strand_id
1 'polypeptide(L)'
;MPAVQTSFKTKYYHKRIGHLLRLERDRPPGTREEPELMAIEPEPGITPSDKPPVRIFLGSEPAQHRAERIFVWSILQVRDPARRYEIYLMKDLKGFDRLKWKTGFTAYRYGIPDFAGKTGRAIYNDVDQIYLADPAELFDMDMKGCGQLCITEKETAVMLLDCEKMAKIWHREDAERSERHKFFRRRVQAIDGMWGRLSGVWNARDHEYEPGVSKLLHYTTLQMQPWRPFPKVLKYKENPNGKIWFEMERAADAAGFTLFTEERPSGRYRKMVEMYKTMHQEGSPEVGRPPEKTFSGKSLIEHVGPIATLIEETGTRELLDYGAGKATFYAPFPGEDVSSRFKSMKEWGDTRVTCYDPGYEPFSGLIESAYDGVICTDVLEHITEEDIPWVLDKLFRHARYFVYAVAACYPAKKFLPDGRNAHCTLQPPEWWREQLEAAARRNPGKKWQLCAQLKGRLGKSDRVFRG
;
A
#
# COMPACT_ATOMS: atom_id res chain seq x y z
N MET A 1 -36.99 -20.55 -8.34
CA MET A 1 -36.08 -19.82 -7.43
C MET A 1 -34.71 -20.46 -7.52
N PRO A 2 -33.63 -19.74 -7.87
CA PRO A 2 -32.29 -20.29 -7.79
C PRO A 2 -31.98 -20.61 -6.32
N ALA A 3 -31.40 -21.78 -6.05
CA ALA A 3 -31.02 -22.18 -4.70
C ALA A 3 -30.10 -21.12 -4.09
N VAL A 4 -30.51 -20.55 -2.95
CA VAL A 4 -29.67 -19.68 -2.12
C VAL A 4 -28.36 -20.41 -1.88
N GLN A 5 -27.25 -19.88 -2.39
CA GLN A 5 -25.95 -20.53 -2.27
C GLN A 5 -25.51 -20.45 -0.80
N THR A 6 -25.80 -21.51 -0.05
CA THR A 6 -25.63 -21.60 1.42
C THR A 6 -24.18 -21.64 1.90
N SER A 7 -23.18 -21.39 1.04
CA SER A 7 -21.78 -21.52 1.42
C SER A 7 -20.83 -20.69 0.56
N PHE A 8 -20.29 -19.63 1.15
CA PHE A 8 -19.19 -18.79 0.66
C PHE A 8 -17.81 -19.46 0.78
N LYS A 9 -17.78 -20.77 1.08
CA LYS A 9 -16.53 -21.49 1.32
C LYS A 9 -15.82 -21.82 0.00
N THR A 10 -14.55 -21.42 -0.08
CA THR A 10 -13.64 -21.84 -1.15
C THR A 10 -13.42 -23.37 -1.13
N LYS A 11 -14.13 -24.08 -2.01
CA LYS A 11 -13.99 -25.53 -2.23
C LYS A 11 -12.71 -25.90 -3.01
N TYR A 12 -12.34 -27.20 -3.01
CA TYR A 12 -11.09 -27.69 -3.62
C TYR A 12 -10.94 -27.34 -5.10
N TYR A 13 -12.01 -27.40 -5.88
CA TYR A 13 -11.98 -27.11 -7.32
C TYR A 13 -11.78 -25.62 -7.65
N HIS A 14 -11.95 -24.72 -6.66
CA HIS A 14 -11.61 -23.30 -6.80
C HIS A 14 -10.11 -23.04 -6.59
N LYS A 15 -9.35 -24.04 -6.15
CA LYS A 15 -7.94 -23.88 -5.80
C LYS A 15 -7.05 -24.27 -7.00
N ARG A 16 -5.93 -23.58 -7.14
CA ARG A 16 -4.83 -23.90 -8.07
C ARG A 16 -3.73 -24.67 -7.33
N ILE A 17 -2.76 -25.18 -8.08
CA ILE A 17 -1.59 -25.88 -7.52
C ILE A 17 -0.82 -25.04 -6.50
N GLY A 18 -0.83 -23.70 -6.64
CA GLY A 18 -0.24 -22.78 -5.67
C GLY A 18 -0.81 -22.92 -4.24
N HIS A 19 -2.06 -23.38 -4.10
CA HIS A 19 -2.63 -23.70 -2.79
C HIS A 19 -1.93 -24.89 -2.13
N LEU A 20 -1.62 -25.93 -2.92
CA LEU A 20 -0.91 -27.13 -2.44
C LEU A 20 0.54 -26.79 -2.11
N LEU A 21 1.16 -25.93 -2.92
CA LEU A 21 2.52 -25.42 -2.74
C LEU A 21 2.66 -24.34 -1.65
N ARG A 22 1.55 -23.93 -1.03
CA ARG A 22 1.52 -22.95 0.08
C ARG A 22 2.16 -21.59 -0.26
N LEU A 23 2.11 -21.16 -1.52
CA LEU A 23 2.81 -19.96 -2.01
C LEU A 23 2.43 -18.65 -1.27
N GLU A 24 1.26 -18.59 -0.64
CA GLU A 24 0.74 -17.41 0.07
C GLU A 24 0.64 -17.65 1.60
N ARG A 25 1.31 -18.67 2.15
CA ARG A 25 1.25 -18.99 3.59
C ARG A 25 2.36 -18.37 4.42
N ASP A 26 3.47 -17.99 3.79
CA ASP A 26 4.56 -17.35 4.51
C ASP A 26 4.17 -15.90 4.79
N ARG A 27 3.98 -15.60 6.08
CA ARG A 27 3.73 -14.25 6.56
C ARG A 27 4.90 -13.85 7.45
N PRO A 28 5.84 -13.04 6.96
CA PRO A 28 6.94 -12.59 7.80
C PRO A 28 6.39 -11.80 9.01
N PRO A 29 7.17 -11.71 10.11
CA PRO A 29 6.82 -10.86 11.22
C PRO A 29 6.51 -9.44 10.74
N GLY A 30 5.45 -8.84 11.27
CA GLY A 30 5.11 -7.45 10.94
C GLY A 30 6.19 -6.49 11.44
N THR A 31 6.38 -5.39 10.71
CA THR A 31 7.43 -4.40 11.00
C THR A 31 6.87 -3.05 11.47
N ARG A 32 5.54 -2.87 11.47
CA ARG A 32 4.89 -1.61 11.80
C ARG A 32 4.47 -1.62 13.26
N GLU A 33 4.89 -0.62 14.03
CA GLU A 33 4.49 -0.51 15.44
C GLU A 33 3.00 -0.18 15.57
N GLU A 34 2.53 0.71 14.68
CA GLU A 34 1.19 1.29 14.71
C GLU A 34 0.56 1.28 13.30
N PRO A 35 -0.78 1.31 13.17
CA PRO A 35 -1.47 1.52 11.91
C PRO A 35 -1.06 2.84 11.25
N GLU A 36 -0.94 2.85 9.92
CA GLU A 36 -0.65 4.08 9.18
C GLU A 36 -1.93 4.90 9.02
N LEU A 37 -1.91 6.18 9.37
CA LEU A 37 -3.06 7.06 9.25
C LEU A 37 -3.13 7.72 7.87
N MET A 38 -4.22 7.46 7.15
CA MET A 38 -4.65 8.24 6.00
C MET A 38 -5.81 9.14 6.45
N ALA A 39 -5.56 10.45 6.53
CA ALA A 39 -6.56 11.43 6.93
C ALA A 39 -7.14 12.15 5.71
N ILE A 40 -8.47 12.21 5.66
CA ILE A 40 -9.23 12.98 4.67
C ILE A 40 -9.79 14.20 5.39
N GLU A 41 -9.22 15.36 5.07
CA GLU A 41 -9.64 16.64 5.64
C GLU A 41 -10.96 17.12 5.02
N PRO A 42 -11.71 18.01 5.72
CA PRO A 42 -12.83 18.74 5.12
C PRO A 42 -12.41 19.42 3.81
N GLU A 43 -13.33 19.51 2.86
CA GLU A 43 -13.03 20.11 1.57
C GLU A 43 -12.70 21.61 1.71
N PRO A 44 -11.68 22.11 0.99
CA PRO A 44 -11.37 23.54 0.99
C PRO A 44 -12.58 24.39 0.64
N GLY A 45 -12.84 25.44 1.43
CA GLY A 45 -13.96 26.35 1.21
C GLY A 45 -15.27 25.93 1.87
N ILE A 46 -15.34 24.77 2.52
CA ILE A 46 -16.49 24.33 3.32
C ILE A 46 -16.21 24.54 4.80
N THR A 47 -17.20 25.03 5.56
CA THR A 47 -17.09 25.13 7.03
C THR A 47 -16.97 23.73 7.64
N PRO A 48 -15.88 23.41 8.35
CA PRO A 48 -15.71 22.10 8.98
C PRO A 48 -16.82 21.77 9.98
N SER A 49 -17.22 20.51 10.00
CA SER A 49 -18.19 19.96 10.97
C SER A 49 -17.61 19.94 12.39
N ASP A 50 -18.40 20.34 13.38
CA ASP A 50 -17.99 20.33 14.80
C ASP A 50 -17.97 18.94 15.45
N LYS A 51 -18.59 17.92 14.82
CA LYS A 51 -18.60 16.57 15.41
C LYS A 51 -17.26 15.83 15.17
N PRO A 52 -16.91 14.80 15.98
CA PRO A 52 -15.56 14.22 16.00
C PRO A 52 -15.20 13.44 14.71
N PRO A 53 -13.91 13.37 14.31
CA PRO A 53 -13.51 12.63 13.11
C PRO A 53 -14.07 11.21 13.04
N VAL A 54 -14.52 10.79 11.85
CA VAL A 54 -14.99 9.41 11.63
C VAL A 54 -13.76 8.51 11.57
N ARG A 55 -13.57 7.66 12.59
CA ARG A 55 -12.41 6.78 12.69
C ARG A 55 -12.71 5.39 12.13
N ILE A 56 -11.98 4.98 11.11
CA ILE A 56 -12.13 3.70 10.42
C ILE A 56 -10.80 2.93 10.50
N PHE A 57 -10.83 1.73 11.04
CA PHE A 57 -9.70 0.82 11.12
C PHE A 57 -9.85 -0.26 10.04
N LEU A 58 -8.97 -0.23 9.06
CA LEU A 58 -9.06 -1.03 7.83
C LEU A 58 -8.09 -2.21 7.89
N GLY A 59 -8.61 -3.44 7.97
CA GLY A 59 -7.81 -4.66 7.89
C GLY A 59 -7.47 -5.00 6.44
N SER A 60 -6.18 -4.99 6.08
CA SER A 60 -5.68 -5.22 4.72
C SER A 60 -4.35 -5.99 4.72
N GLU A 61 -3.89 -6.41 3.54
CA GLU A 61 -2.56 -6.96 3.32
C GLU A 61 -1.98 -6.48 1.97
N PRO A 62 -0.66 -6.51 1.75
CA PRO A 62 -0.04 -5.90 0.57
C PRO A 62 -0.59 -6.35 -0.80
N ALA A 63 -1.00 -7.62 -0.90
CA ALA A 63 -1.63 -8.19 -2.09
C ALA A 63 -3.02 -7.60 -2.39
N GLN A 64 -3.60 -6.85 -1.45
CA GLN A 64 -4.91 -6.20 -1.56
C GLN A 64 -4.82 -4.69 -1.79
N HIS A 65 -3.65 -4.15 -2.16
CA HIS A 65 -3.46 -2.71 -2.44
C HIS A 65 -4.52 -2.11 -3.40
N ARG A 66 -4.98 -2.86 -4.40
CA ARG A 66 -6.09 -2.43 -5.29
C ARG A 66 -7.39 -2.27 -4.52
N ALA A 67 -7.74 -3.23 -3.67
CA ALA A 67 -8.94 -3.16 -2.85
C ALA A 67 -8.86 -2.02 -1.83
N GLU A 68 -7.70 -1.86 -1.20
CA GLU A 68 -7.41 -0.77 -0.25
C GLU A 68 -7.64 0.61 -0.88
N ARG A 69 -7.12 0.80 -2.10
CA ARG A 69 -7.36 2.02 -2.88
C ARG A 69 -8.83 2.26 -3.18
N ILE A 70 -9.56 1.24 -3.61
CA ILE A 70 -10.98 1.40 -3.97
C ILE A 70 -11.87 1.55 -2.73
N PHE A 71 -11.50 0.96 -1.60
CA PHE A 71 -12.15 1.20 -0.31
C PHE A 71 -12.08 2.70 0.03
N VAL A 72 -10.89 3.29 0.03
CA VAL A 72 -10.71 4.73 0.34
C VAL A 72 -11.39 5.61 -0.71
N TRP A 73 -11.26 5.27 -1.99
CA TRP A 73 -11.93 5.99 -3.07
C TRP A 73 -13.45 6.00 -2.89
N SER A 74 -14.05 4.86 -2.52
CA SER A 74 -15.49 4.76 -2.31
C SER A 74 -15.98 5.71 -1.22
N ILE A 75 -15.21 5.89 -0.14
CA ILE A 75 -15.51 6.86 0.94
C ILE A 75 -15.47 8.29 0.39
N LEU A 76 -14.45 8.64 -0.40
CA LEU A 76 -14.35 9.97 -1.01
C LEU A 76 -15.56 10.34 -1.87
N GLN A 77 -16.23 9.35 -2.48
CA GLN A 77 -17.39 9.60 -3.34
C GLN A 77 -18.68 9.90 -2.56
N VAL A 78 -18.77 9.47 -1.29
CA VAL A 78 -20.04 9.46 -0.55
C VAL A 78 -19.99 10.16 0.80
N ARG A 79 -18.81 10.61 1.22
CA ARG A 79 -18.61 11.29 2.51
C ARG A 79 -19.31 12.65 2.57
N ASP A 80 -19.66 13.08 3.77
CA ASP A 80 -19.89 14.50 4.08
C ASP A 80 -18.60 15.29 3.84
N PRO A 81 -18.59 16.26 2.90
CA PRO A 81 -17.40 17.01 2.56
C PRO A 81 -16.96 17.98 3.68
N ALA A 82 -17.85 18.30 4.64
CA ALA A 82 -17.50 19.09 5.82
C ALA A 82 -16.82 18.25 6.92
N ARG A 83 -16.87 16.92 6.82
CA ARG A 83 -16.40 16.02 7.87
C ARG A 83 -14.99 15.49 7.61
N ARG A 84 -14.20 15.41 8.67
CA ARG A 84 -12.90 14.74 8.70
C ARG A 84 -13.05 13.22 8.89
N TYR A 85 -12.32 12.45 8.09
CA TYR A 85 -12.28 10.98 8.18
C TYR A 85 -10.84 10.52 8.43
N GLU A 86 -10.66 9.61 9.38
CA GLU A 86 -9.36 9.04 9.74
C GLU A 86 -9.38 7.56 9.45
N ILE A 87 -8.63 7.14 8.45
CA ILE A 87 -8.54 5.73 8.02
C ILE A 87 -7.18 5.17 8.48
N TYR A 88 -7.22 4.27 9.43
CA TYR A 88 -6.05 3.59 10.01
C TYR A 88 -5.81 2.27 9.28
N LEU A 89 -4.77 2.23 8.44
CA LEU A 89 -4.38 1.07 7.64
C LEU A 89 -3.70 0.02 8.52
N MET A 90 -4.41 -1.07 8.81
CA MET A 90 -3.94 -2.17 9.63
C MET A 90 -3.37 -3.30 8.76
N LYS A 91 -2.09 -3.17 8.39
CA LYS A 91 -1.32 -4.20 7.67
C LYS A 91 0.09 -4.30 8.21
N ASP A 92 0.65 -5.50 8.25
CA ASP A 92 2.00 -5.80 8.75
C ASP A 92 2.37 -5.18 10.11
N LEU A 93 1.40 -5.14 11.03
CA LEU A 93 1.62 -4.73 12.42
C LEU A 93 2.49 -5.76 13.15
N LYS A 94 3.49 -5.24 13.86
CA LYS A 94 4.45 -5.97 14.71
C LYS A 94 3.73 -6.52 15.94
N GLY A 95 4.23 -7.66 16.43
CA GLY A 95 3.71 -8.33 17.63
C GLY A 95 2.65 -9.41 17.36
N PHE A 96 2.08 -9.47 16.16
CA PHE A 96 1.00 -10.42 15.83
C PHE A 96 1.50 -11.74 15.20
N ASP A 97 1.12 -12.89 15.76
CA ASP A 97 1.37 -14.22 15.15
C ASP A 97 0.38 -14.55 14.01
N ARG A 98 0.68 -14.07 12.82
CA ARG A 98 -0.24 -14.19 11.67
C ARG A 98 -0.24 -15.55 10.98
N LEU A 99 0.57 -16.51 11.44
CA LEU A 99 0.79 -17.79 10.74
C LEU A 99 -0.49 -18.61 10.57
N LYS A 100 -1.40 -18.54 11.55
CA LYS A 100 -2.66 -19.30 11.56
C LYS A 100 -3.85 -18.54 10.99
N TRP A 101 -3.67 -17.27 10.62
CA TRP A 101 -4.79 -16.44 10.17
C TRP A 101 -5.23 -16.85 8.77
N LYS A 102 -6.51 -16.67 8.47
CA LYS A 102 -7.01 -16.92 7.11
C LYS A 102 -6.53 -15.81 6.17
N THR A 103 -6.64 -14.56 6.59
CA THR A 103 -6.16 -13.37 5.89
C THR A 103 -5.04 -12.69 6.69
N GLY A 104 -4.23 -11.83 6.06
CA GLY A 104 -3.11 -11.15 6.71
C GLY A 104 -3.48 -10.20 7.86
N PHE A 105 -4.77 -9.98 8.11
CA PHE A 105 -5.29 -8.96 9.03
C PHE A 105 -6.38 -9.46 10.00
N THR A 106 -6.64 -10.77 10.04
CA THR A 106 -7.78 -11.38 10.74
C THR A 106 -7.97 -10.89 12.19
N ALA A 107 -6.92 -10.87 13.02
CA ALA A 107 -7.07 -10.54 14.45
C ALA A 107 -6.76 -9.08 14.81
N TYR A 108 -6.30 -8.25 13.86
CA TYR A 108 -6.03 -6.83 14.12
C TYR A 108 -7.24 -6.10 14.71
N ARG A 109 -8.45 -6.47 14.30
CA ARG A 109 -9.72 -5.90 14.78
C ARG A 109 -9.89 -5.92 16.30
N TYR A 110 -9.25 -6.87 16.98
CA TYR A 110 -9.35 -7.01 18.43
C TYR A 110 -8.36 -6.14 19.21
N GLY A 111 -7.35 -5.58 18.53
CA GLY A 111 -6.45 -4.56 19.11
C GLY A 111 -6.94 -3.13 18.91
N ILE A 112 -8.05 -2.90 18.19
CA ILE A 112 -8.56 -1.55 17.88
C ILE A 112 -8.79 -0.69 19.13
N PRO A 113 -9.36 -1.20 20.24
CA PRO A 113 -9.52 -0.38 21.44
C PRO A 113 -8.19 0.20 21.93
N ASP A 114 -7.10 -0.57 21.94
CA ASP A 114 -5.77 -0.09 22.31
C ASP A 114 -5.22 0.93 21.29
N PHE A 115 -5.30 0.63 19.99
CA PHE A 115 -4.86 1.54 18.92
C PHE A 115 -5.65 2.87 18.89
N ALA A 116 -6.90 2.85 19.32
CA ALA A 116 -7.76 4.03 19.45
C ALA A 116 -7.53 4.80 20.77
N GLY A 117 -6.53 4.43 21.57
CA GLY A 117 -6.25 5.06 22.86
C GLY A 117 -7.30 4.76 23.93
N LYS A 118 -8.04 3.66 23.80
CA LYS A 118 -9.11 3.21 24.70
C LYS A 118 -10.24 4.22 24.89
N THR A 119 -10.46 5.08 23.90
CA THR A 119 -11.44 6.17 23.98
C THR A 119 -12.22 6.34 22.69
N GLY A 120 -13.44 6.87 22.79
CA GLY A 120 -14.31 7.23 21.67
C GLY A 120 -14.83 6.05 20.86
N ARG A 121 -15.29 6.32 19.62
CA ARG A 121 -15.85 5.32 18.70
C ARG A 121 -14.92 4.96 17.56
N ALA A 122 -15.03 3.74 17.05
CA ALA A 122 -14.28 3.28 15.88
C ALA A 122 -15.14 2.36 15.01
N ILE A 123 -15.03 2.51 13.69
CA ILE A 123 -15.50 1.50 12.74
C ILE A 123 -14.34 0.55 12.44
N TYR A 124 -14.60 -0.74 12.41
CA TYR A 124 -13.72 -1.71 11.76
C TYR A 124 -14.29 -2.08 10.39
N ASN A 125 -13.42 -2.24 9.39
CA ASN A 125 -13.75 -2.85 8.10
C ASN A 125 -12.69 -3.85 7.64
N ASP A 126 -13.11 -4.97 7.06
CA ASP A 126 -12.28 -5.75 6.14
C ASP A 126 -12.15 -4.98 4.81
N VAL A 127 -10.99 -5.05 4.16
CA VAL A 127 -10.72 -4.29 2.91
C VAL A 127 -11.56 -4.74 1.70
N ASP A 128 -12.25 -5.87 1.80
CA ASP A 128 -13.08 -6.40 0.72
C ASP A 128 -14.50 -5.79 0.67
N GLN A 129 -14.65 -4.59 1.23
CA GLN A 129 -15.89 -3.83 1.27
C GLN A 129 -15.75 -2.49 0.52
N ILE A 130 -16.86 -1.92 0.05
CA ILE A 130 -16.90 -0.55 -0.49
C ILE A 130 -18.14 0.19 0.03
N TYR A 131 -17.98 1.47 0.33
CA TYR A 131 -19.06 2.34 0.79
C TYR A 131 -19.88 2.86 -0.39
N LEU A 132 -21.21 2.84 -0.24
CA LEU A 132 -22.20 3.38 -1.15
C LEU A 132 -23.04 4.50 -0.50
N ALA A 133 -22.82 4.73 0.80
CA ALA A 133 -23.33 5.84 1.58
C ALA A 133 -22.27 6.27 2.60
N ASP A 134 -22.42 7.46 3.18
CA ASP A 134 -21.45 8.04 4.09
C ASP A 134 -21.18 7.16 5.33
N PRO A 135 -19.93 6.73 5.59
CA PRO A 135 -19.59 6.03 6.83
C PRO A 135 -19.92 6.81 8.12
N ALA A 136 -20.06 8.14 8.06
CA ALA A 136 -20.48 8.95 9.21
C ALA A 136 -21.86 8.53 9.74
N GLU A 137 -22.77 8.09 8.87
CA GLU A 137 -24.09 7.59 9.31
C GLU A 137 -23.97 6.33 10.18
N LEU A 138 -23.01 5.45 9.86
CA LEU A 138 -22.70 4.29 10.71
C LEU A 138 -22.02 4.74 12.00
N PHE A 139 -21.04 5.63 11.91
CA PHE A 139 -20.25 6.10 13.06
C PHE A 139 -21.10 6.80 14.13
N ASP A 140 -22.05 7.62 13.68
CA ASP A 140 -22.93 8.42 14.54
C ASP A 140 -24.10 7.61 15.10
N MET A 141 -24.29 6.35 14.67
CA MET A 141 -25.40 5.50 15.11
C MET A 141 -25.49 5.41 16.64
N ASP A 142 -26.70 5.47 17.18
CA ASP A 142 -26.93 5.20 18.59
C ASP A 142 -26.67 3.72 18.90
N MET A 143 -25.64 3.47 19.72
CA MET A 143 -25.25 2.12 20.13
C MET A 143 -26.13 1.56 21.26
N LYS A 144 -27.07 2.35 21.81
CA LYS A 144 -28.00 1.92 22.88
C LYS A 144 -27.31 1.28 24.08
N GLY A 145 -26.14 1.81 24.42
CA GLY A 145 -25.31 1.29 25.51
C GLY A 145 -24.40 0.11 25.13
N CYS A 146 -24.51 -0.48 23.93
CA CYS A 146 -23.65 -1.56 23.49
C CYS A 146 -22.19 -1.14 23.33
N GLY A 147 -21.28 -2.09 23.54
CA GLY A 147 -19.85 -1.92 23.23
C GLY A 147 -19.52 -2.18 21.77
N GLN A 148 -20.31 -3.04 21.12
CA GLN A 148 -20.11 -3.42 19.73
C GLN A 148 -21.46 -3.56 19.00
N LEU A 149 -21.56 -2.98 17.80
CA LEU A 149 -22.60 -3.32 16.82
C LEU A 149 -22.01 -4.11 15.66
N CYS A 150 -22.60 -5.25 15.32
CA CYS A 150 -22.31 -6.00 14.09
C CYS A 150 -23.51 -6.84 13.64
N ILE A 151 -23.50 -7.35 12.40
CA ILE A 151 -24.69 -7.98 11.79
C ILE A 151 -25.19 -9.18 12.60
N THR A 152 -24.25 -10.04 12.99
CA THR A 152 -24.43 -11.11 13.95
C THR A 152 -23.15 -11.19 14.79
N GLU A 153 -23.21 -11.79 15.96
CA GLU A 153 -22.02 -12.01 16.82
C GLU A 153 -20.85 -12.73 16.12
N LYS A 154 -21.11 -13.41 14.99
CA LYS A 154 -20.12 -14.14 14.20
C LYS A 154 -19.57 -13.33 13.02
N GLU A 155 -20.31 -12.33 12.55
CA GLU A 155 -19.97 -11.55 11.36
C GLU A 155 -19.33 -10.22 11.77
N THR A 156 -18.01 -10.24 11.87
CA THR A 156 -17.20 -9.13 12.37
C THR A 156 -16.41 -8.43 11.27
N ALA A 157 -16.75 -8.66 10.00
CA ALA A 157 -16.10 -8.00 8.85
C ALA A 157 -16.34 -6.48 8.84
N VAL A 158 -17.43 -6.03 9.45
CA VAL A 158 -17.69 -4.62 9.77
C VAL A 158 -18.31 -4.51 11.15
N MET A 159 -17.83 -3.54 11.94
CA MET A 159 -18.28 -3.34 13.33
C MET A 159 -18.24 -1.86 13.67
N LEU A 160 -19.22 -1.39 14.46
CA LEU A 160 -19.08 -0.13 15.21
C LEU A 160 -18.70 -0.46 16.65
N LEU A 161 -17.67 0.19 17.17
CA LEU A 161 -17.08 -0.07 18.47
C LEU A 161 -17.13 1.18 19.36
N ASP A 162 -17.46 0.96 20.62
CA ASP A 162 -17.19 1.86 21.74
C ASP A 162 -15.85 1.40 22.34
N CYS A 163 -14.77 2.13 22.04
CA CYS A 163 -13.42 1.69 22.36
C CYS A 163 -13.17 1.64 23.88
N GLU A 164 -13.85 2.46 24.67
CA GLU A 164 -13.70 2.43 26.13
C GLU A 164 -14.33 1.17 26.73
N LYS A 165 -15.53 0.81 26.29
CA LYS A 165 -16.18 -0.43 26.75
C LYS A 165 -15.45 -1.66 26.26
N MET A 166 -15.05 -1.68 24.99
CA MET A 166 -14.40 -2.84 24.39
C MET A 166 -13.00 -3.08 24.97
N ALA A 167 -12.26 -2.03 25.36
CA ALA A 167 -10.95 -2.17 26.01
C ALA A 167 -10.99 -2.95 27.34
N LYS A 168 -12.16 -3.07 27.98
CA LYS A 168 -12.33 -3.85 29.22
C LYS A 168 -12.31 -5.36 28.98
N ILE A 169 -12.54 -5.80 27.74
CA ILE A 169 -12.69 -7.22 27.40
C ILE A 169 -11.85 -7.68 26.21
N TRP A 170 -11.39 -6.76 25.36
CA TRP A 170 -10.45 -7.03 24.28
C TRP A 170 -9.12 -6.37 24.63
N HIS A 171 -8.09 -7.21 24.76
CA HIS A 171 -6.73 -6.78 25.04
C HIS A 171 -5.85 -7.09 23.84
N ARG A 172 -5.02 -6.13 23.42
CA ARG A 172 -4.09 -6.29 22.29
C ARG A 172 -3.22 -7.54 22.42
N GLU A 173 -2.76 -7.88 23.61
CA GLU A 173 -1.87 -9.04 23.84
C GLU A 173 -2.55 -10.37 23.50
N ASP A 174 -3.88 -10.47 23.67
CA ASP A 174 -4.63 -11.66 23.25
C ASP A 174 -4.69 -11.78 21.72
N ALA A 175 -4.79 -10.63 21.03
CA ALA A 175 -4.81 -10.58 19.57
C ALA A 175 -3.41 -10.87 18.99
N GLU A 176 -2.36 -10.41 19.66
CA GLU A 176 -0.96 -10.70 19.34
C GLU A 176 -0.64 -12.19 19.44
N ARG A 177 -1.12 -12.85 20.52
CA ARG A 177 -1.07 -14.32 20.69
C ARG A 177 -1.96 -15.10 19.73
N SER A 178 -2.71 -14.40 18.88
CA SER A 178 -3.55 -14.99 17.84
C SER A 178 -4.65 -15.91 18.35
N GLU A 179 -5.29 -15.45 19.41
CA GLU A 179 -6.55 -16.02 19.87
C GLU A 179 -7.62 -16.00 18.76
N ARG A 180 -8.48 -17.03 18.75
CA ARG A 180 -9.47 -17.20 17.68
C ARG A 180 -10.67 -16.29 17.89
N HIS A 181 -11.41 -15.96 16.82
CA HIS A 181 -12.67 -15.17 16.92
C HIS A 181 -13.63 -15.64 18.04
N LYS A 182 -13.70 -16.96 18.30
CA LYS A 182 -14.54 -17.53 19.37
C LYS A 182 -14.15 -17.03 20.77
N PHE A 183 -12.87 -16.78 21.02
CA PHE A 183 -12.35 -16.27 22.29
C PHE A 183 -12.88 -14.85 22.55
N PHE A 184 -12.71 -13.95 21.58
CA PHE A 184 -13.18 -12.57 21.68
C PHE A 184 -14.71 -12.50 21.73
N ARG A 185 -15.40 -13.27 20.89
CA ARG A 185 -16.87 -13.34 20.88
C ARG A 185 -17.42 -13.77 22.24
N ARG A 186 -16.85 -14.80 22.86
CA ARG A 186 -17.30 -15.28 24.18
C ARG A 186 -17.25 -14.21 25.26
N ARG A 187 -16.24 -13.32 25.22
CA ARG A 187 -16.15 -12.21 26.19
C ARG A 187 -17.21 -11.14 25.98
N VAL A 188 -17.53 -10.83 24.72
CA VAL A 188 -18.64 -9.95 24.39
C VAL A 188 -19.95 -10.55 24.90
N GLN A 189 -20.18 -11.84 24.65
CA GLN A 189 -21.40 -12.55 25.06
C GLN A 189 -21.50 -12.77 26.58
N ALA A 190 -20.39 -12.68 27.31
CA ALA A 190 -20.39 -12.85 28.76
C ALA A 190 -20.91 -11.61 29.51
N ILE A 191 -21.10 -10.49 28.82
CA ILE A 191 -21.59 -9.24 29.41
C ILE A 191 -22.88 -8.83 28.68
N ASP A 192 -23.98 -8.86 29.42
CA ASP A 192 -25.29 -8.45 28.90
C ASP A 192 -25.24 -7.02 28.36
N GLY A 193 -25.87 -6.83 27.20
CA GLY A 193 -25.91 -5.54 26.52
C GLY A 193 -24.61 -5.14 25.82
N MET A 194 -23.53 -5.93 25.85
CA MET A 194 -22.28 -5.56 25.17
C MET A 194 -22.38 -5.65 23.63
N TRP A 195 -23.21 -6.55 23.12
CA TRP A 195 -23.48 -6.71 21.69
C TRP A 195 -24.83 -6.13 21.28
N GLY A 196 -24.85 -5.41 20.15
CA GLY A 196 -26.05 -4.95 19.48
C GLY A 196 -26.07 -5.34 18.00
N ARG A 197 -27.27 -5.46 17.44
CA ARG A 197 -27.47 -5.83 16.03
C ARG A 197 -27.28 -4.64 15.11
N LEU A 198 -26.40 -4.79 14.11
CA LEU A 198 -26.26 -3.87 13.00
C LEU A 198 -27.17 -4.28 11.81
N SER A 199 -27.76 -3.30 11.12
CA SER A 199 -28.60 -3.56 9.94
C SER A 199 -27.80 -4.17 8.78
N GLY A 200 -28.41 -5.09 8.03
CA GLY A 200 -27.81 -5.78 6.88
C GLY A 200 -27.34 -4.83 5.77
N VAL A 201 -27.94 -3.64 5.64
CA VAL A 201 -27.53 -2.64 4.64
C VAL A 201 -26.09 -2.16 4.83
N TRP A 202 -25.56 -2.27 6.05
CA TRP A 202 -24.17 -1.94 6.39
C TRP A 202 -23.22 -3.12 6.22
N ASN A 203 -23.66 -4.23 5.62
CA ASN A 203 -22.80 -5.35 5.23
C ASN A 203 -23.50 -6.24 4.19
N ALA A 204 -23.89 -5.66 3.05
CA ALA A 204 -24.60 -6.37 2.01
C ALA A 204 -23.63 -7.30 1.27
N ARG A 205 -23.75 -8.62 1.48
CA ARG A 205 -22.89 -9.62 0.85
C ARG A 205 -23.21 -9.74 -0.64
N ASP A 206 -22.37 -10.45 -1.39
CA ASP A 206 -22.44 -10.60 -2.86
C ASP A 206 -23.87 -10.82 -3.43
N HIS A 207 -24.73 -11.55 -2.74
CA HIS A 207 -26.10 -11.91 -3.19
C HIS A 207 -27.21 -11.14 -2.46
N GLU A 208 -26.86 -10.37 -1.44
CA GLU A 208 -27.77 -9.52 -0.66
C GLU A 208 -27.72 -8.07 -1.12
N TYR A 209 -26.80 -7.75 -2.02
CA TYR A 209 -26.70 -6.43 -2.61
C TYR A 209 -28.00 -6.04 -3.31
N GLU A 210 -28.50 -4.89 -2.91
CA GLU A 210 -29.69 -4.25 -3.48
C GLU A 210 -29.34 -2.80 -3.83
N PRO A 211 -29.36 -2.43 -5.14
CA PRO A 211 -29.10 -1.07 -5.59
C PRO A 211 -30.02 -0.04 -4.92
N GLY A 212 -29.47 1.07 -4.46
CA GLY A 212 -30.21 2.14 -3.78
C GLY A 212 -30.61 1.84 -2.33
N VAL A 213 -30.42 0.60 -1.85
CA VAL A 213 -30.74 0.19 -0.47
C VAL A 213 -29.48 -0.14 0.33
N SER A 214 -28.54 -0.86 -0.30
CA SER A 214 -27.28 -1.26 0.35
C SER A 214 -26.35 -0.06 0.53
N LYS A 215 -25.83 0.12 1.75
CA LYS A 215 -24.91 1.21 2.12
C LYS A 215 -23.44 0.78 2.13
N LEU A 216 -23.17 -0.50 2.35
CA LEU A 216 -21.84 -1.09 2.27
C LEU A 216 -21.93 -2.43 1.52
N LEU A 217 -21.24 -2.53 0.38
CA LEU A 217 -21.16 -3.76 -0.40
C LEU A 217 -19.95 -4.58 0.03
N HIS A 218 -20.15 -5.86 0.35
CA HIS A 218 -19.12 -6.80 0.79
C HIS A 218 -18.88 -7.91 -0.24
N TYR A 219 -17.68 -7.94 -0.83
CA TYR A 219 -17.22 -8.98 -1.74
C TYR A 219 -16.70 -10.22 -0.99
N THR A 220 -17.61 -10.90 -0.29
CA THR A 220 -17.30 -12.02 0.61
C THR A 220 -16.65 -13.23 -0.06
N THR A 221 -16.97 -13.45 -1.33
CA THR A 221 -16.55 -14.65 -2.05
C THR A 221 -15.16 -14.45 -2.65
N LEU A 222 -14.12 -14.91 -1.93
CA LEU A 222 -12.72 -14.68 -2.27
C LEU A 222 -12.35 -14.98 -3.75
N GLN A 223 -12.84 -16.08 -4.32
CA GLN A 223 -12.59 -16.45 -5.73
C GLN A 223 -13.44 -15.66 -6.75
N MET A 224 -14.22 -14.70 -6.30
CA MET A 224 -15.01 -13.77 -7.10
C MET A 224 -14.65 -12.32 -6.77
N GLN A 225 -13.62 -12.05 -5.97
CA GLN A 225 -13.20 -10.67 -5.71
C GLN A 225 -12.63 -10.03 -6.99
N PRO A 226 -13.13 -8.85 -7.43
CA PRO A 226 -12.74 -8.22 -8.70
C PRO A 226 -11.24 -7.97 -8.86
N TRP A 227 -10.53 -7.63 -7.78
CA TRP A 227 -9.09 -7.34 -7.78
C TRP A 227 -8.19 -8.58 -7.80
N ARG A 228 -8.77 -9.78 -7.58
CA ARG A 228 -8.10 -11.07 -7.66
C ARG A 228 -6.80 -11.19 -6.83
N PRO A 229 -6.86 -11.08 -5.50
CA PRO A 229 -5.66 -10.93 -4.65
C PRO A 229 -4.71 -12.14 -4.64
N PHE A 230 -5.17 -13.34 -5.01
CA PHE A 230 -4.36 -14.57 -4.93
C PHE A 230 -4.42 -15.39 -6.24
N PRO A 231 -3.98 -14.84 -7.39
CA PRO A 231 -4.17 -15.45 -8.70
C PRO A 231 -3.41 -16.76 -8.89
N LYS A 232 -2.33 -16.98 -8.12
CA LYS A 232 -1.56 -18.24 -8.11
C LYS A 232 -2.24 -19.35 -7.31
N VAL A 233 -3.14 -19.00 -6.38
CA VAL A 233 -3.79 -19.93 -5.45
C VAL A 233 -5.24 -20.20 -5.82
N LEU A 234 -5.92 -19.29 -6.51
CA LEU A 234 -7.35 -19.37 -6.78
C LEU A 234 -7.69 -19.32 -8.28
N LYS A 235 -8.75 -20.04 -8.65
CA LYS A 235 -9.41 -19.93 -9.96
C LYS A 235 -10.55 -18.94 -9.82
N TYR A 236 -10.41 -17.79 -10.48
CA TYR A 236 -11.37 -16.70 -10.37
C TYR A 236 -12.56 -16.87 -11.31
N LYS A 237 -13.72 -16.42 -10.85
CA LYS A 237 -14.94 -16.21 -11.64
C LYS A 237 -15.35 -14.75 -11.56
N GLU A 238 -16.19 -14.31 -12.48
CA GLU A 238 -16.77 -12.98 -12.44
C GLU A 238 -17.72 -12.84 -11.24
N ASN A 239 -17.73 -11.65 -10.66
CA ASN A 239 -18.68 -11.28 -9.62
C ASN A 239 -19.91 -10.64 -10.27
N PRO A 240 -21.15 -11.02 -9.88
CA PRO A 240 -22.37 -10.35 -10.34
C PRO A 240 -22.33 -8.82 -10.11
N ASN A 241 -21.70 -8.36 -9.03
CA ASN A 241 -21.58 -6.95 -8.67
C ASN A 241 -20.19 -6.37 -9.00
N GLY A 242 -19.40 -7.08 -9.81
CA GLY A 242 -18.01 -6.69 -10.12
C GLY A 242 -17.91 -5.41 -10.94
N LYS A 243 -18.95 -5.10 -11.73
CA LYS A 243 -19.01 -3.88 -12.54
C LYS A 243 -18.85 -2.61 -11.70
N ILE A 244 -19.49 -2.57 -10.53
CA ILE A 244 -19.44 -1.44 -9.58
C ILE A 244 -17.98 -1.16 -9.18
N TRP A 245 -17.24 -2.22 -8.82
CA TRP A 245 -15.84 -2.10 -8.42
C TRP A 245 -14.96 -1.62 -9.58
N PHE A 246 -15.13 -2.18 -10.78
CA PHE A 246 -14.35 -1.76 -11.95
C PHE A 246 -14.68 -0.33 -12.41
N GLU A 247 -15.91 0.14 -12.23
CA GLU A 247 -16.28 1.54 -12.47
C GLU A 247 -15.57 2.47 -11.49
N MET A 248 -15.56 2.13 -10.19
CA MET A 248 -14.78 2.87 -9.19
C MET A 248 -13.29 2.87 -9.49
N GLU A 249 -12.70 1.74 -9.92
CA GLU A 249 -11.28 1.68 -10.28
C GLU A 249 -10.95 2.57 -11.47
N ARG A 250 -11.78 2.56 -12.52
CA ARG A 250 -11.60 3.46 -13.67
C ARG A 250 -11.75 4.93 -13.27
N ALA A 251 -12.72 5.26 -12.42
CA ALA A 251 -12.90 6.62 -11.93
C ALA A 251 -11.69 7.09 -11.10
N ALA A 252 -11.19 6.25 -10.20
CA ALA A 252 -9.99 6.53 -9.41
C ALA A 252 -8.75 6.71 -10.32
N ASP A 253 -8.59 5.89 -11.37
CA ASP A 253 -7.52 6.05 -12.36
C ASP A 253 -7.63 7.37 -13.13
N ALA A 254 -8.84 7.72 -13.61
CA ALA A 254 -9.09 8.97 -14.30
C ALA A 254 -8.82 10.20 -13.43
N ALA A 255 -9.05 10.10 -12.12
CA ALA A 255 -8.75 11.14 -11.14
C ALA A 255 -7.27 11.19 -10.71
N GLY A 256 -6.43 10.25 -11.17
CA GLY A 256 -5.04 10.15 -10.71
C GLY A 256 -4.93 9.78 -9.22
N PHE A 257 -5.96 9.15 -8.65
CA PHE A 257 -6.07 8.99 -7.20
C PHE A 257 -5.06 7.97 -6.64
N THR A 258 -4.31 8.38 -5.62
CA THR A 258 -3.47 7.55 -4.75
C THR A 258 -3.81 7.87 -3.28
N LEU A 259 -3.60 6.94 -2.35
CA LEU A 259 -3.93 7.18 -0.93
C LEU A 259 -3.10 8.29 -0.30
N PHE A 260 -1.83 8.35 -0.68
CA PHE A 260 -0.85 9.35 -0.27
C PHE A 260 -0.35 10.07 -1.51
N THR A 261 0.19 11.27 -1.32
CA THR A 261 0.79 12.08 -2.40
C THR A 261 2.14 12.61 -1.99
N GLU A 262 2.85 13.29 -2.89
CA GLU A 262 4.12 13.95 -2.56
C GLU A 262 3.95 15.05 -1.49
N GLU A 263 2.83 15.75 -1.49
CA GLU A 263 2.50 16.80 -0.52
C GLU A 263 2.04 16.22 0.81
N ARG A 264 1.42 15.04 0.76
CA ARG A 264 0.91 14.30 1.94
C ARG A 264 1.41 12.85 1.92
N PRO A 265 2.72 12.62 2.05
CA PRO A 265 3.27 11.26 2.06
C PRO A 265 2.94 10.59 3.39
N SER A 266 3.16 9.28 3.47
CA SER A 266 3.02 8.54 4.72
C SER A 266 3.93 9.11 5.81
N GLY A 267 3.53 8.93 7.07
CA GLY A 267 4.34 9.31 8.23
C GLY A 267 5.69 8.58 8.24
N ARG A 268 5.72 7.32 7.80
CA ARG A 268 6.95 6.53 7.72
C ARG A 268 7.88 7.03 6.62
N TYR A 269 7.38 7.46 5.46
CA TYR A 269 8.22 8.00 4.39
C TYR A 269 9.03 9.21 4.82
N ARG A 270 8.39 10.18 5.50
CA ARG A 270 9.09 11.37 6.01
C ARG A 270 10.24 10.99 6.94
N LYS A 271 10.01 10.07 7.88
CA LYS A 271 11.05 9.56 8.79
C LYS A 271 12.17 8.87 8.03
N MET A 272 11.84 8.12 6.98
CA MET A 272 12.84 7.42 6.17
C MET A 272 13.72 8.39 5.37
N VAL A 273 13.16 9.45 4.79
CA VAL A 273 13.96 10.48 4.09
C VAL A 273 14.99 11.10 5.03
N GLU A 274 14.60 11.46 6.26
CA GLU A 274 15.54 12.01 7.25
C GLU A 274 16.63 11.01 7.64
N MET A 275 16.29 9.73 7.81
CA MET A 275 17.28 8.69 8.05
C MET A 275 18.27 8.52 6.89
N TYR A 276 17.81 8.61 5.64
CA TYR A 276 18.72 8.56 4.48
C TYR A 276 19.63 9.77 4.41
N LYS A 277 19.15 10.99 4.76
CA LYS A 277 20.00 12.18 4.88
C LYS A 277 21.11 11.96 5.90
N THR A 278 20.78 11.44 7.09
CA THR A 278 21.78 11.08 8.11
C THR A 278 22.79 10.08 7.55
N MET A 279 22.34 9.02 6.87
CA MET A 279 23.24 8.02 6.27
C MET A 279 24.13 8.59 5.15
N HIS A 280 23.69 9.63 4.43
CA HIS A 280 24.53 10.32 3.45
C HIS A 280 25.70 11.07 4.11
N GLN A 281 25.47 11.64 5.30
CA GLN A 281 26.41 12.46 6.07
C GLN A 281 27.33 11.63 6.96
N GLU A 282 26.79 10.60 7.61
CA GLU A 282 27.50 9.80 8.63
C GLU A 282 27.92 8.41 8.12
N GLY A 283 27.42 8.01 6.94
CA GLY A 283 27.67 6.70 6.36
C GLY A 283 26.78 5.61 6.95
N SER A 284 27.32 4.40 7.07
CA SER A 284 26.66 3.27 7.71
C SER A 284 27.63 2.58 8.67
N PRO A 285 27.80 3.12 9.90
CA PRO A 285 28.78 2.65 10.88
C PRO A 285 28.62 1.16 11.21
N GLU A 286 27.38 0.67 11.28
CA GLU A 286 27.05 -0.73 11.59
C GLU A 286 27.69 -1.74 10.64
N VAL A 287 27.96 -1.32 9.40
CA VAL A 287 28.62 -2.14 8.37
C VAL A 287 29.99 -1.60 7.99
N GLY A 288 30.57 -0.72 8.81
CA GLY A 288 31.89 -0.12 8.62
C GLY A 288 32.04 0.70 7.35
N ARG A 289 30.94 1.28 6.83
CA ARG A 289 30.95 2.00 5.55
C ARG A 289 30.97 3.52 5.79
N PRO A 290 32.01 4.24 5.32
CA PRO A 290 32.11 5.67 5.55
C PRO A 290 31.14 6.47 4.67
N PRO A 291 30.87 7.75 5.00
CA PRO A 291 29.93 8.60 4.26
C PRO A 291 30.20 8.63 2.76
N GLU A 292 31.45 8.84 2.34
CA GLU A 292 31.85 9.04 0.93
C GLU A 292 31.56 7.81 0.06
N LYS A 293 31.57 6.62 0.68
CA LYS A 293 31.28 5.35 0.01
C LYS A 293 29.81 4.94 0.11
N THR A 294 29.01 5.63 0.91
CA THR A 294 27.60 5.29 1.16
C THR A 294 26.72 5.91 0.07
N PHE A 295 25.85 5.08 -0.53
CA PHE A 295 25.01 5.42 -1.68
C PHE A 295 25.80 5.97 -2.90
N SER A 296 26.81 5.23 -3.35
CA SER A 296 27.67 5.66 -4.47
C SER A 296 26.99 5.64 -5.85
N GLY A 297 25.76 5.13 -5.99
CA GLY A 297 25.12 4.89 -7.29
C GLY A 297 25.62 3.64 -8.04
N LYS A 298 26.32 2.72 -7.35
CA LYS A 298 26.95 1.54 -7.98
C LYS A 298 25.96 0.61 -8.68
N SER A 299 24.72 0.54 -8.19
CA SER A 299 23.69 -0.35 -8.69
C SER A 299 23.35 -0.08 -10.17
N LEU A 300 23.56 1.16 -10.64
CA LEU A 300 23.37 1.55 -12.04
C LEU A 300 24.18 0.73 -13.05
N ILE A 301 25.39 0.27 -12.68
CA ILE A 301 26.34 -0.37 -13.61
C ILE A 301 25.71 -1.60 -14.31
N GLU A 302 24.92 -2.39 -13.58
CA GLU A 302 24.26 -3.59 -14.12
C GLU A 302 23.16 -3.23 -15.15
N HIS A 303 22.74 -1.97 -15.22
CA HIS A 303 21.61 -1.49 -16.00
C HIS A 303 21.99 -0.54 -17.16
N VAL A 304 23.27 -0.16 -17.29
CA VAL A 304 23.77 0.78 -18.32
C VAL A 304 23.38 0.36 -19.72
N GLY A 305 23.63 -0.90 -20.09
CA GLY A 305 23.32 -1.43 -21.43
C GLY A 305 21.81 -1.42 -21.75
N PRO A 306 20.95 -2.03 -20.91
CA PRO A 306 19.50 -1.95 -21.11
C PRO A 306 18.94 -0.53 -21.19
N ILE A 307 19.49 0.42 -20.43
CA ILE A 307 19.10 1.84 -20.49
C ILE A 307 19.58 2.47 -21.80
N ALA A 308 20.80 2.17 -22.27
CA ALA A 308 21.33 2.65 -23.54
C ALA A 308 20.42 2.26 -24.72
N THR A 309 19.89 1.03 -24.73
CA THR A 309 18.92 0.60 -25.74
C THR A 309 17.66 1.48 -25.76
N LEU A 310 17.11 1.84 -24.60
CA LEU A 310 15.95 2.72 -24.54
C LEU A 310 16.28 4.15 -24.98
N ILE A 311 17.46 4.64 -24.64
CA ILE A 311 17.97 5.96 -25.07
C ILE A 311 18.07 6.02 -26.59
N GLU A 312 18.70 5.01 -27.22
CA GLU A 312 18.84 4.90 -28.67
C GLU A 312 17.48 4.80 -29.38
N GLU A 313 16.59 3.93 -28.88
CA GLU A 313 15.25 3.73 -29.47
C GLU A 313 14.38 4.98 -29.45
N THR A 314 14.61 5.88 -28.49
CA THR A 314 13.77 7.07 -28.27
C THR A 314 14.46 8.37 -28.67
N GLY A 315 15.75 8.32 -29.05
CA GLY A 315 16.54 9.52 -29.33
C GLY A 315 16.66 10.44 -28.11
N THR A 316 16.69 9.87 -26.91
CA THR A 316 16.71 10.61 -25.63
C THR A 316 17.91 11.55 -25.56
N ARG A 317 17.68 12.81 -25.17
CA ARG A 317 18.72 13.82 -24.93
C ARG A 317 18.79 14.24 -23.47
N GLU A 318 17.66 14.19 -22.77
CA GLU A 318 17.57 14.56 -21.36
C GLU A 318 17.05 13.39 -20.54
N LEU A 319 17.85 12.93 -19.58
CA LEU A 319 17.52 11.82 -18.70
C LEU A 319 17.48 12.29 -17.24
N LEU A 320 16.49 11.85 -16.49
CA LEU A 320 16.48 11.98 -15.03
C LEU A 320 16.92 10.67 -14.39
N ASP A 321 17.94 10.72 -13.54
CA ASP A 321 18.30 9.62 -12.64
C ASP A 321 17.74 9.90 -11.24
N TYR A 322 16.62 9.27 -10.92
CA TYR A 322 15.89 9.44 -9.67
C TYR A 322 16.44 8.48 -8.59
N GLY A 323 17.08 9.07 -7.58
CA GLY A 323 17.83 8.39 -6.52
C GLY A 323 19.24 7.98 -6.97
N ALA A 324 19.95 8.89 -7.63
CA ALA A 324 21.31 8.67 -8.13
C ALA A 324 22.36 8.49 -7.01
N GLY A 325 22.00 8.73 -5.74
CA GLY A 325 22.94 8.80 -4.64
C GLY A 325 24.01 9.86 -4.89
N LYS A 326 25.28 9.46 -4.79
CA LYS A 326 26.45 10.32 -5.03
C LYS A 326 26.93 10.33 -6.48
N ALA A 327 26.27 9.59 -7.39
CA ALA A 327 26.58 9.58 -8.83
C ALA A 327 28.07 9.33 -9.18
N THR A 328 28.79 8.50 -8.41
CA THR A 328 30.26 8.35 -8.56
C THR A 328 30.69 7.58 -9.80
N PHE A 329 29.74 7.03 -10.54
CA PHE A 329 29.96 6.23 -11.76
C PHE A 329 29.66 7.01 -13.04
N TYR A 330 29.39 8.31 -12.91
CA TYR A 330 29.20 9.22 -14.02
C TYR A 330 30.42 10.11 -14.24
N ALA A 331 30.60 10.57 -15.48
CA ALA A 331 31.42 11.74 -15.77
C ALA A 331 30.59 13.03 -15.61
N PRO A 332 31.21 14.19 -15.36
CA PRO A 332 30.53 15.48 -15.51
C PRO A 332 29.99 15.61 -16.94
N PHE A 333 28.84 16.27 -17.11
CA PHE A 333 28.40 16.64 -18.46
C PHE A 333 29.39 17.68 -19.05
N PRO A 334 29.66 17.71 -20.37
CA PRO A 334 30.61 18.65 -20.94
C PRO A 334 30.32 20.11 -20.55
N GLY A 335 31.31 20.79 -19.95
CA GLY A 335 31.20 22.17 -19.47
C GLY A 335 30.74 22.32 -18.01
N GLU A 336 30.34 21.23 -17.34
CA GLU A 336 29.88 21.24 -15.95
C GLU A 336 31.00 20.92 -14.96
N ASP A 337 30.89 21.45 -13.73
CA ASP A 337 31.80 21.13 -12.64
C ASP A 337 31.62 19.67 -12.15
N VAL A 338 32.66 19.09 -11.54
CA VAL A 338 32.60 17.72 -10.98
C VAL A 338 31.50 17.56 -9.92
N SER A 339 31.20 18.62 -9.16
CA SER A 339 30.14 18.64 -8.16
C SER A 339 28.73 18.83 -8.75
N SER A 340 28.62 19.25 -10.02
CA SER A 340 27.34 19.48 -10.67
C SER A 340 26.49 18.22 -10.74
N ARG A 341 25.17 18.37 -10.59
CA ARG A 341 24.20 17.28 -10.77
C ARG A 341 24.01 16.86 -12.23
N PHE A 342 24.55 17.62 -13.17
CA PHE A 342 24.48 17.34 -14.59
C PHE A 342 25.66 16.45 -15.00
N LYS A 343 25.32 15.24 -15.43
CA LYS A 343 26.23 14.12 -15.66
C LYS A 343 26.13 13.60 -17.08
N SER A 344 27.15 12.84 -17.48
CA SER A 344 27.21 12.12 -18.75
C SER A 344 27.75 10.70 -18.55
N MET A 345 27.43 9.81 -19.48
CA MET A 345 27.92 8.44 -19.53
C MET A 345 28.24 8.09 -20.99
N LYS A 346 29.41 7.49 -21.24
CA LYS A 346 29.91 7.22 -22.59
C LYS A 346 28.94 6.36 -23.40
N GLU A 347 28.36 5.35 -22.75
CA GLU A 347 27.40 4.41 -23.32
C GLU A 347 26.08 5.08 -23.72
N TRP A 348 25.83 6.31 -23.27
CA TRP A 348 24.60 7.07 -23.55
C TRP A 348 24.83 8.27 -24.48
N GLY A 349 26.02 8.36 -25.10
CA GLY A 349 26.36 9.42 -26.06
C GLY A 349 26.26 10.82 -25.47
N ASP A 350 25.60 11.72 -26.19
CA ASP A 350 25.43 13.13 -25.80
C ASP A 350 24.26 13.37 -24.83
N THR A 351 23.70 12.31 -24.23
CA THR A 351 22.59 12.42 -23.28
C THR A 351 23.03 13.15 -22.02
N ARG A 352 22.35 14.23 -21.68
CA ARG A 352 22.51 14.93 -20.41
C ARG A 352 21.68 14.24 -19.34
N VAL A 353 22.36 13.79 -18.28
CA VAL A 353 21.72 13.17 -17.13
C VAL A 353 21.59 14.19 -16.00
N THR A 354 20.38 14.40 -15.51
CA THR A 354 20.15 15.14 -14.27
C THR A 354 20.06 14.14 -13.13
N CYS A 355 21.06 14.11 -12.25
CA CYS A 355 21.01 13.31 -11.03
C CYS A 355 20.09 13.99 -10.01
N TYR A 356 19.25 13.21 -9.37
CA TYR A 356 18.38 13.64 -8.28
C TYR A 356 18.46 12.63 -7.13
N ASP A 357 18.53 13.11 -5.90
CA ASP A 357 18.38 12.26 -4.71
C ASP A 357 17.82 13.10 -3.55
N PRO A 358 16.66 12.74 -2.97
CA PRO A 358 16.04 13.53 -1.90
C PRO A 358 16.84 13.52 -0.59
N GLY A 359 17.77 12.56 -0.43
CA GLY A 359 18.63 12.42 0.74
C GLY A 359 20.00 13.08 0.60
N TYR A 360 20.35 13.62 -0.58
CA TYR A 360 21.69 14.15 -0.86
C TYR A 360 21.65 15.59 -1.37
N GLU A 361 22.07 16.53 -0.53
CA GLU A 361 21.90 17.98 -0.74
C GLU A 361 22.35 18.49 -2.13
N PRO A 362 23.52 18.09 -2.69
CA PRO A 362 23.92 18.55 -4.01
C PRO A 362 22.91 18.20 -5.12
N PHE A 363 22.14 17.11 -4.93
CA PHE A 363 21.19 16.57 -5.91
C PHE A 363 19.73 16.60 -5.43
N SER A 364 19.42 17.19 -4.28
CA SER A 364 18.06 17.24 -3.75
C SER A 364 17.23 18.44 -4.23
N GLY A 365 17.80 19.26 -5.12
CA GLY A 365 17.12 20.43 -5.69
C GLY A 365 15.96 20.07 -6.61
N LEU A 366 15.20 21.10 -7.02
CA LEU A 366 14.08 20.97 -7.94
C LEU A 366 14.48 20.25 -9.23
N ILE A 367 13.59 19.40 -9.75
CA ILE A 367 13.73 18.74 -11.04
C ILE A 367 12.80 19.39 -12.06
N GLU A 368 13.15 19.31 -13.33
CA GLU A 368 12.34 19.85 -14.41
C GLU A 368 11.02 19.10 -14.55
N SER A 369 10.02 19.77 -15.12
CA SER A 369 8.69 19.18 -15.29
C SER A 369 8.66 17.95 -16.20
N ALA A 370 9.60 17.83 -17.16
CA ALA A 370 9.68 16.70 -18.07
C ALA A 370 11.09 16.47 -18.61
N TYR A 371 11.45 15.20 -18.74
CA TYR A 371 12.65 14.64 -19.35
C TYR A 371 12.24 13.64 -20.45
N ASP A 372 13.14 13.33 -21.39
CA ASP A 372 12.85 12.33 -22.42
C ASP A 372 12.68 10.93 -21.81
N GLY A 373 13.53 10.59 -20.83
CA GLY A 373 13.43 9.36 -20.05
C GLY A 373 13.70 9.57 -18.56
N VAL A 374 13.16 8.68 -17.74
CA VAL A 374 13.38 8.64 -16.28
C VAL A 374 13.89 7.26 -15.89
N ILE A 375 14.98 7.20 -15.12
CA ILE A 375 15.52 5.96 -14.55
C ILE A 375 15.48 6.00 -13.02
N CYS A 376 15.29 4.83 -12.40
CA CYS A 376 15.24 4.66 -10.94
C CYS A 376 15.76 3.27 -10.57
N THR A 377 17.04 3.16 -10.19
CA THR A 377 17.74 1.86 -10.11
C THR A 377 17.97 1.26 -8.72
N ASP A 378 17.84 2.03 -7.64
CA ASP A 378 18.14 1.56 -6.26
C ASP A 378 17.37 2.40 -5.22
N VAL A 379 16.04 2.44 -5.36
CA VAL A 379 15.17 3.37 -4.59
C VAL A 379 13.83 2.76 -4.22
N LEU A 380 13.16 2.05 -5.14
CA LEU A 380 11.75 1.67 -4.96
C LEU A 380 11.55 0.79 -3.71
N GLU A 381 12.43 -0.18 -3.46
CA GLU A 381 12.43 -1.04 -2.28
C GLU A 381 12.68 -0.28 -0.96
N HIS A 382 13.26 0.92 -1.05
CA HIS A 382 13.54 1.82 0.07
C HIS A 382 12.36 2.76 0.39
N ILE A 383 11.35 2.82 -0.48
CA ILE A 383 10.15 3.63 -0.29
C ILE A 383 9.07 2.75 0.35
N THR A 384 8.28 3.32 1.26
CA THR A 384 7.21 2.57 1.93
C THR A 384 6.12 2.17 0.96
N GLU A 385 5.46 1.04 1.21
CA GLU A 385 4.41 0.51 0.34
C GLU A 385 3.32 1.53 -0.01
N GLU A 386 2.95 2.35 0.96
CA GLU A 386 1.97 3.43 0.84
C GLU A 386 2.33 4.48 -0.21
N ASP A 387 3.63 4.72 -0.38
CA ASP A 387 4.16 5.82 -1.18
C ASP A 387 4.62 5.37 -2.58
N ILE A 388 4.73 4.06 -2.82
CA ILE A 388 5.05 3.52 -4.15
C ILE A 388 4.12 4.05 -5.24
N PRO A 389 2.77 4.06 -5.08
CA PRO A 389 1.88 4.48 -6.15
C PRO A 389 2.14 5.93 -6.61
N TRP A 390 2.31 6.88 -5.69
CA TRP A 390 2.50 8.28 -6.06
C TRP A 390 3.93 8.55 -6.53
N VAL A 391 4.94 7.83 -6.00
CA VAL A 391 6.32 7.95 -6.50
C VAL A 391 6.39 7.44 -7.94
N LEU A 392 5.79 6.30 -8.25
CA LEU A 392 5.74 5.82 -9.64
C LEU A 392 4.98 6.81 -10.53
N ASP A 393 3.84 7.34 -10.08
CA ASP A 393 3.14 8.40 -10.84
C ASP A 393 4.02 9.64 -11.05
N LYS A 394 4.87 10.00 -10.08
CA LYS A 394 5.88 11.06 -10.24
C LYS A 394 6.89 10.70 -11.33
N LEU A 395 7.48 9.49 -11.30
CA LEU A 395 8.43 9.05 -12.33
C LEU A 395 7.80 9.11 -13.73
N PHE A 396 6.57 8.62 -13.88
CA PHE A 396 5.86 8.66 -15.16
C PHE A 396 5.49 10.09 -15.59
N ARG A 397 5.12 10.99 -14.67
CA ARG A 397 4.82 12.38 -14.99
C ARG A 397 6.04 13.13 -15.52
N HIS A 398 7.23 12.85 -14.99
CA HIS A 398 8.48 13.45 -15.46
C HIS A 398 9.04 12.81 -16.73
N ALA A 399 8.51 11.69 -17.22
CA ALA A 399 8.99 11.04 -18.45
C ALA A 399 8.14 11.44 -19.67
N ARG A 400 8.78 11.70 -20.81
CA ARG A 400 8.08 11.83 -22.11
C ARG A 400 7.94 10.49 -22.81
N TYR A 401 9.00 9.71 -22.87
CA TYR A 401 9.04 8.50 -23.69
C TYR A 401 9.14 7.21 -22.88
N PHE A 402 9.99 7.16 -21.85
CA PHE A 402 10.14 5.93 -21.07
C PHE A 402 10.44 6.10 -19.58
N VAL A 403 10.07 5.08 -18.81
CA VAL A 403 10.51 4.87 -17.42
C VAL A 403 11.28 3.55 -17.31
N TYR A 404 12.49 3.58 -16.75
CA TYR A 404 13.25 2.39 -16.38
C TYR A 404 13.33 2.28 -14.86
N ALA A 405 12.81 1.19 -14.29
CA ALA A 405 12.76 0.99 -12.86
C ALA A 405 13.43 -0.33 -12.46
N VAL A 406 14.07 -0.33 -11.30
CA VAL A 406 14.59 -1.53 -10.64
C VAL A 406 14.00 -1.62 -9.25
N ALA A 407 13.67 -2.84 -8.82
CA ALA A 407 13.22 -3.09 -7.46
C ALA A 407 13.83 -4.39 -6.93
N ALA A 408 14.56 -4.32 -5.82
CA ALA A 408 15.02 -5.52 -5.12
C ALA A 408 13.89 -6.20 -4.35
N CYS A 409 13.67 -7.48 -4.65
CA CYS A 409 12.70 -8.34 -3.96
C CYS A 409 13.35 -9.15 -2.81
N TYR A 410 14.43 -8.62 -2.21
CA TYR A 410 15.20 -9.29 -1.15
C TYR A 410 15.74 -8.27 -0.14
N PRO A 411 16.02 -8.66 1.12
CA PRO A 411 16.53 -7.76 2.14
C PRO A 411 17.84 -7.06 1.76
N ALA A 412 17.98 -5.80 2.17
CA ALA A 412 19.22 -5.04 2.04
C ALA A 412 20.32 -5.66 2.90
N LYS A 413 21.58 -5.40 2.53
CA LYS A 413 22.72 -5.57 3.45
C LYS A 413 22.81 -4.45 4.50
N LYS A 414 22.17 -3.31 4.25
CA LYS A 414 22.24 -2.12 5.10
C LYS A 414 21.02 -2.05 6.03
N PHE A 415 21.23 -1.45 7.19
CA PHE A 415 20.19 -1.12 8.16
C PHE A 415 20.06 0.40 8.26
N LEU A 416 18.85 0.84 8.59
CA LEU A 416 18.55 2.23 8.92
C LEU A 416 19.06 2.55 10.34
N PRO A 417 19.23 3.83 10.71
CA PRO A 417 19.66 4.25 12.04
C PRO A 417 18.81 3.70 13.20
N ASP A 418 17.58 3.26 12.94
CA ASP A 418 16.69 2.64 13.92
C ASP A 418 16.75 1.10 13.96
N GLY A 419 17.74 0.50 13.28
CA GLY A 419 18.00 -0.93 13.25
C GLY A 419 17.10 -1.73 12.28
N ARG A 420 16.14 -1.10 11.59
CA ARG A 420 15.32 -1.78 10.58
C ARG A 420 16.11 -1.99 9.28
N ASN A 421 15.75 -3.00 8.51
CA ASN A 421 16.36 -3.21 7.19
C ASN A 421 16.04 -2.02 6.25
N ALA A 422 17.04 -1.59 5.46
CA ALA A 422 16.86 -0.46 4.55
C ALA A 422 15.85 -0.72 3.43
N HIS A 423 15.69 -1.98 2.98
CA HIS A 423 14.62 -2.36 2.07
C HIS A 423 13.35 -2.57 2.90
N CYS A 424 12.49 -1.56 2.92
CA CYS A 424 11.27 -1.58 3.73
C CYS A 424 10.08 -2.20 3.00
N THR A 425 10.13 -2.25 1.66
CA THR A 425 9.09 -2.84 0.81
C THR A 425 9.67 -4.07 0.13
N LEU A 426 9.43 -5.24 0.74
CA LEU A 426 9.92 -6.53 0.27
C LEU A 426 8.80 -7.33 -0.38
N GLN A 427 8.44 -6.92 -1.60
CA GLN A 427 7.33 -7.51 -2.35
C GLN A 427 7.83 -8.36 -3.54
N PRO A 428 7.06 -9.36 -3.98
CA PRO A 428 7.45 -10.22 -5.10
C PRO A 428 7.40 -9.45 -6.44
N PRO A 429 8.09 -9.96 -7.49
CA PRO A 429 8.14 -9.33 -8.81
C PRO A 429 6.77 -8.97 -9.41
N GLU A 430 5.75 -9.81 -9.21
CA GLU A 430 4.41 -9.53 -9.74
C GLU A 430 3.73 -8.34 -9.06
N TRP A 431 3.99 -8.11 -7.77
CA TRP A 431 3.46 -6.95 -7.07
C TRP A 431 4.06 -5.67 -7.65
N TRP A 432 5.38 -5.63 -7.86
CA TRP A 432 6.05 -4.50 -8.49
C TRP A 432 5.55 -4.24 -9.91
N ARG A 433 5.35 -5.30 -10.71
CA ARG A 433 4.74 -5.18 -12.03
C ARG A 433 3.36 -4.54 -11.95
N GLU A 434 2.50 -4.98 -11.04
CA GLU A 434 1.15 -4.42 -10.87
C GLU A 434 1.18 -2.94 -10.48
N GLN A 435 2.14 -2.51 -9.66
CA GLN A 435 2.34 -1.08 -9.34
C GLN A 435 2.74 -0.27 -10.59
N LEU A 436 3.68 -0.76 -11.39
CA LEU A 436 4.11 -0.12 -12.63
C LEU A 436 2.97 -0.07 -13.67
N GLU A 437 2.25 -1.17 -13.88
CA GLU A 437 1.08 -1.22 -14.77
C GLU A 437 -0.01 -0.23 -14.33
N ALA A 438 -0.21 -0.05 -13.01
CA ALA A 438 -1.16 0.93 -12.49
C ALA A 438 -0.71 2.37 -12.79
N ALA A 439 0.57 2.70 -12.57
CA ALA A 439 1.12 4.02 -12.89
C ALA A 439 1.08 4.31 -14.40
N ALA A 440 1.41 3.31 -15.24
CA ALA A 440 1.35 3.41 -16.69
C ALA A 440 -0.10 3.62 -17.20
N ARG A 441 -1.10 2.96 -16.61
CA ARG A 441 -2.52 3.20 -16.94
C ARG A 441 -2.95 4.65 -16.68
N ARG A 442 -2.47 5.26 -15.59
CA ARG A 442 -2.72 6.68 -15.28
C ARG A 442 -1.89 7.64 -16.13
N ASN A 443 -0.82 7.14 -16.76
CA ASN A 443 0.13 7.92 -17.56
C ASN A 443 0.36 7.29 -18.94
N PRO A 444 -0.67 7.22 -19.81
CA PRO A 444 -0.60 6.48 -21.06
C PRO A 444 0.44 7.06 -22.04
N GLY A 445 0.85 6.24 -23.02
CA GLY A 445 1.73 6.65 -24.12
C GLY A 445 3.23 6.58 -23.83
N LYS A 446 3.63 6.06 -22.68
CA LYS A 446 5.03 5.94 -22.26
C LYS A 446 5.44 4.47 -22.18
N LYS A 447 6.58 4.12 -22.76
CA LYS A 447 7.19 2.79 -22.58
C LYS A 447 7.64 2.64 -21.13
N TRP A 448 7.61 1.43 -20.59
CA TRP A 448 8.29 1.18 -19.32
C TRP A 448 8.98 -0.17 -19.29
N GLN A 449 10.07 -0.24 -18.52
CA GLN A 449 10.76 -1.49 -18.21
C GLN A 449 11.01 -1.56 -16.71
N LEU A 450 10.61 -2.67 -16.11
CA LEU A 450 10.87 -3.00 -14.71
C LEU A 450 11.84 -4.18 -14.63
N CYS A 451 12.93 -4.02 -13.91
CA CYS A 451 13.79 -5.12 -13.48
C CYS A 451 13.54 -5.46 -12.01
N ALA A 452 12.78 -6.53 -11.76
CA ALA A 452 12.56 -7.03 -10.41
C ALA A 452 13.67 -8.03 -10.05
N GLN A 453 14.56 -7.64 -9.14
CA GLN A 453 15.73 -8.44 -8.77
C GLN A 453 15.37 -9.47 -7.69
N LEU A 454 15.73 -10.72 -7.92
CA LEU A 454 15.60 -11.83 -7.00
C LEU A 454 16.98 -12.27 -6.51
N LYS A 455 17.03 -12.81 -5.29
CA LYS A 455 18.25 -13.39 -4.74
C LYS A 455 17.96 -14.79 -4.20
N GLY A 456 18.47 -15.80 -4.89
CA GLY A 456 18.36 -17.21 -4.53
C GLY A 456 19.68 -17.79 -4.01
N ARG A 457 19.68 -19.10 -3.75
CA ARG A 457 20.89 -19.84 -3.34
C ARG A 457 22.00 -19.82 -4.40
N LEU A 458 21.64 -19.73 -5.68
CA LEU A 458 22.57 -19.75 -6.82
C LEU A 458 23.03 -18.35 -7.26
N GLY A 459 22.62 -17.29 -6.55
CA GLY A 459 23.00 -15.91 -6.88
C GLY A 459 21.80 -15.00 -7.11
N LYS A 460 22.06 -13.84 -7.73
CA LYS A 460 21.04 -12.90 -8.16
C LYS A 460 20.48 -13.32 -9.53
N SER A 461 19.19 -13.09 -9.74
CA SER A 461 18.57 -13.23 -11.05
C SER A 461 17.50 -12.15 -11.22
N ASP A 462 17.25 -11.76 -12.46
CA ASP A 462 16.32 -10.67 -12.75
C ASP A 462 15.07 -11.20 -13.43
N ARG A 463 13.92 -10.62 -13.06
CA ARG A 463 12.68 -10.78 -13.81
C ARG A 463 12.31 -9.45 -14.44
N VAL A 464 12.39 -9.41 -15.77
CA VAL A 464 12.13 -8.20 -16.55
C VAL A 464 10.68 -8.19 -17.03
N PHE A 465 10.01 -7.07 -16.82
CA PHE A 465 8.69 -6.77 -17.35
C PHE A 465 8.77 -5.52 -18.23
N ARG A 466 7.93 -5.47 -19.26
CA ARG A 466 7.86 -4.36 -20.22
C ARG A 466 6.40 -4.09 -20.55
N GLY A 467 6.07 -2.84 -20.86
CA GLY A 467 4.75 -2.46 -21.38
C GLY A 467 4.67 -1.02 -21.81
#